data_AF-A0A2E4YPX4-F1
#
_entry.id   AF-A0A2E4YPX4-F1
#
_cell.length_a   1.000
_cell.length_b   1.000
_cell.length_c   1.000
_cell.angle_alpha   90.00
_cell.angle_beta   90.00
_cell.angle_gamma   90.00
#
_symmetry.space_group_name_H-M   'P 1'
#
loop_
_entity.id
_entity.type
_entity.pdbx_description
1 polymer ?
#
loop_
_entity_poly.entity_id
_entity_poly.type
_entity_poly.pdbx_seq_one_letter_code
_entity_poly.pdbx_strand_id
1 'polypeptide(L)'
;MKKIGLFLFFTTPFLFVFSQDWKIEVARDNFFIIEEVFSQNKKNQLTIEVFNDDKSYFLSKSFSGKTNVRFPEDFNLKKGDSTFLIKEKFSLLFYINRQKISSTIEYTYVPNPKGFFQLSPLIKPIDFSINNKEEIIDQYGWIDSLGQNYFLRTQLTTNKTKYIYFYHFVFTNQTLILQTKMSDKSTPNSVNHEIQSIQITDLNENNIAEISCAYFIDDICKIVLTTDKKKYYIRKNKKNKISIGTNLKNEGEFMRFLINKIETNNQQ
;
A
#
# COMPACT_ATOMS: atom_id res chain seq x y z
N MET A 1 -4.39 -22.57 -47.97
CA MET A 1 -4.35 -22.98 -46.55
C MET A 1 -3.51 -21.96 -45.77
N LYS A 2 -4.15 -21.04 -45.04
CA LYS A 2 -3.45 -20.09 -44.15
C LYS A 2 -3.59 -20.60 -42.72
N LYS A 3 -2.47 -20.98 -42.09
CA LYS A 3 -2.40 -21.27 -40.67
C LYS A 3 -2.59 -19.95 -39.91
N ILE A 4 -3.73 -19.79 -39.26
CA ILE A 4 -3.92 -18.72 -38.27
C ILE A 4 -3.21 -19.20 -37.01
N GLY A 5 -2.08 -18.57 -36.70
CA GLY A 5 -1.32 -18.80 -35.48
C GLY A 5 -2.16 -18.39 -34.27
N LEU A 6 -2.29 -19.33 -33.34
CA LEU A 6 -2.88 -19.11 -32.02
C LEU A 6 -1.96 -18.15 -31.25
N PHE A 7 -2.33 -16.87 -31.18
CA PHE A 7 -1.72 -15.93 -30.24
C PHE A 7 -2.22 -16.27 -28.83
N LEU A 8 -1.41 -16.99 -28.06
CA LEU A 8 -1.58 -17.11 -26.62
C LEU A 8 -1.16 -15.78 -25.98
N PHE A 9 -2.14 -14.92 -25.68
CA PHE A 9 -1.98 -13.83 -24.74
C PHE A 9 -1.76 -14.40 -23.33
N PHE A 10 -0.51 -14.54 -22.92
CA PHE A 10 -0.14 -14.78 -21.54
C PHE A 10 -0.34 -13.50 -20.72
N THR A 11 -1.55 -13.26 -20.22
CA THR A 11 -1.81 -12.30 -19.14
C THR A 11 -2.99 -12.77 -18.28
N THR A 12 -2.78 -13.76 -17.42
CA THR A 12 -3.65 -13.94 -16.25
C THR A 12 -2.90 -13.44 -15.01
N PRO A 13 -3.32 -12.33 -14.38
CA PRO A 13 -2.67 -11.78 -13.19
C PRO A 13 -3.07 -12.51 -11.89
N PHE A 14 -3.59 -13.74 -12.00
CA PHE A 14 -4.14 -14.50 -10.89
C PHE A 14 -3.47 -15.87 -10.82
N LEU A 15 -3.14 -16.31 -9.61
CA LEU A 15 -2.87 -17.71 -9.36
C LEU A 15 -4.20 -18.41 -9.09
N PHE A 16 -4.55 -19.37 -9.94
CA PHE A 16 -5.73 -20.20 -9.74
C PHE A 16 -5.35 -21.53 -9.11
N VAL A 17 -6.03 -21.89 -8.03
CA VAL A 17 -6.00 -23.25 -7.51
C VAL A 17 -7.40 -23.82 -7.51
N PHE A 18 -7.53 -24.97 -8.17
CA PHE A 18 -8.77 -25.72 -8.26
C PHE A 18 -8.64 -26.98 -7.41
N SER A 19 -9.64 -27.23 -6.58
CA SER A 19 -10.01 -28.58 -6.15
C SER A 19 -11.35 -28.95 -6.79
N GLN A 20 -11.81 -30.20 -6.62
CA GLN A 20 -13.07 -30.66 -7.22
C GLN A 20 -14.27 -29.74 -6.91
N ASP A 21 -14.32 -29.16 -5.71
CA ASP A 21 -15.46 -28.36 -5.25
C ASP A 21 -15.16 -26.87 -5.09
N TRP A 22 -13.89 -26.46 -5.15
CA TRP A 22 -13.46 -25.11 -4.77
C TRP A 22 -12.54 -24.47 -5.79
N LYS A 23 -12.83 -23.20 -6.08
CA LYS A 23 -11.97 -22.31 -6.83
C LYS A 23 -11.37 -21.28 -5.87
N ILE A 24 -10.04 -21.21 -5.86
CA ILE A 24 -9.28 -20.24 -5.08
C ILE A 24 -8.52 -19.36 -6.07
N GLU A 25 -8.83 -18.07 -6.09
CA GLU A 25 -8.06 -17.08 -6.82
C GLU A 25 -7.25 -16.27 -5.81
N VAL A 26 -5.92 -16.31 -5.96
CA VAL A 26 -5.03 -15.40 -5.26
C VAL A 26 -4.66 -14.29 -6.24
N ALA A 27 -5.27 -13.13 -6.02
CA ALA A 27 -5.00 -11.94 -6.80
C ALA A 27 -3.68 -11.30 -6.36
N ARG A 28 -3.02 -10.57 -7.28
CA ARG A 28 -1.76 -9.85 -7.02
C ARG A 28 -1.87 -8.80 -5.92
N ASP A 29 -3.08 -8.47 -5.54
CA ASP A 29 -3.44 -7.38 -4.65
C ASP A 29 -3.75 -7.92 -3.23
N ASN A 30 -3.19 -9.08 -2.87
CA ASN A 30 -3.39 -9.75 -1.57
C ASN A 30 -4.86 -10.07 -1.24
N PHE A 31 -5.72 -10.07 -2.24
CA PHE A 31 -7.10 -10.50 -2.14
C PHE A 31 -7.20 -11.97 -2.50
N PHE A 32 -7.80 -12.74 -1.60
CA PHE A 32 -8.11 -14.14 -1.86
C PHE A 32 -9.61 -14.26 -2.10
N ILE A 33 -9.97 -14.81 -3.25
CA ILE A 33 -11.35 -15.11 -3.62
C ILE A 33 -11.51 -16.62 -3.51
N ILE A 34 -12.43 -17.05 -2.65
CA ILE A 34 -12.76 -18.46 -2.46
C ILE A 34 -14.21 -18.66 -2.87
N GLU A 35 -14.43 -19.56 -3.81
CA GLU A 35 -15.74 -19.81 -4.42
C GLU A 35 -16.03 -21.31 -4.49
N GLU A 36 -17.21 -21.71 -4.02
CA GLU A 36 -17.76 -23.04 -4.23
C GLU A 36 -18.16 -23.18 -5.70
N VAL A 37 -17.53 -24.11 -6.42
CA VAL A 37 -17.79 -24.33 -7.86
C VAL A 37 -19.22 -24.85 -8.08
N PHE A 38 -19.68 -25.71 -7.16
CA PHE A 38 -21.03 -26.26 -7.16
C PHE A 38 -21.77 -25.74 -5.93
N SER A 39 -22.44 -24.59 -6.08
CA SER A 39 -23.12 -23.94 -4.95
C SER A 39 -24.15 -24.87 -4.30
N GLN A 40 -23.82 -25.38 -3.11
CA GLN A 40 -24.74 -26.19 -2.31
C GLN A 40 -25.49 -25.33 -1.27
N ASN A 41 -25.23 -24.02 -1.23
CA ASN A 41 -25.71 -23.09 -0.20
C ASN A 41 -25.46 -23.57 1.25
N LYS A 42 -24.45 -24.42 1.44
CA LYS A 42 -24.05 -24.89 2.77
C LYS A 42 -23.17 -23.85 3.43
N LYS A 43 -23.32 -23.72 4.75
CA LYS A 43 -22.42 -22.92 5.57
C LYS A 43 -21.12 -23.70 5.75
N ASN A 44 -20.03 -23.14 5.26
CA ASN A 44 -18.70 -23.72 5.29
C ASN A 44 -17.80 -22.93 6.22
N GLN A 45 -16.81 -23.60 6.82
CA GLN A 45 -15.78 -22.96 7.63
C GLN A 45 -14.48 -22.86 6.83
N LEU A 46 -14.08 -21.65 6.45
CA LEU A 46 -12.80 -21.35 5.82
C LEU A 46 -11.75 -21.09 6.89
N THR A 47 -10.59 -21.71 6.73
CA THR A 47 -9.37 -21.40 7.47
C THR A 47 -8.24 -21.15 6.49
N ILE A 48 -7.49 -20.07 6.67
CA ILE A 48 -6.30 -19.76 5.87
C ILE A 48 -5.12 -19.54 6.80
N GLU A 49 -3.99 -20.17 6.47
CA GLU A 49 -2.71 -19.92 7.12
C GLU A 49 -1.74 -19.31 6.12
N VAL A 50 -1.14 -18.17 6.47
CA VAL A 50 -0.08 -17.50 5.71
C VAL A 50 1.18 -17.50 6.55
N PHE A 51 2.24 -18.15 6.12
CA PHE A 51 3.41 -18.33 6.97
C PHE A 51 4.72 -18.38 6.18
N ASN A 52 5.80 -17.98 6.84
CA ASN A 52 7.18 -18.25 6.45
C ASN A 52 7.94 -18.71 7.70
N ASP A 53 9.27 -18.76 7.64
CA ASP A 53 10.09 -19.25 8.76
C ASP A 53 9.91 -18.39 10.03
N ASP A 54 9.72 -17.08 9.85
CA ASP A 54 9.71 -16.09 10.93
C ASP A 54 8.30 -15.72 11.40
N LYS A 55 7.33 -15.70 10.48
CA LYS A 55 5.99 -15.14 10.68
C LYS A 55 4.88 -16.13 10.32
N SER A 56 3.78 -16.07 11.07
CA SER A 56 2.58 -16.86 10.78
C SER A 56 1.32 -16.07 11.10
N TYR A 57 0.39 -16.08 10.16
CA TYR A 57 -0.89 -15.40 10.21
C TYR A 57 -2.03 -16.39 9.96
N PHE A 58 -3.17 -16.11 10.56
CA PHE A 58 -4.30 -17.02 10.58
C PHE A 58 -5.63 -16.30 10.43
N LEU A 59 -6.47 -16.82 9.55
CA LEU A 59 -7.86 -16.44 9.40
C LEU A 59 -8.75 -17.67 9.59
N SER A 60 -9.86 -17.51 10.31
CA SER A 60 -10.93 -18.51 10.40
C SER A 60 -12.28 -17.81 10.34
N LYS A 61 -13.12 -18.18 9.36
CA LYS A 61 -14.39 -17.50 9.07
C LYS A 61 -15.41 -18.46 8.46
N SER A 62 -16.68 -18.28 8.82
CA SER A 62 -17.78 -19.00 8.14
C SER A 62 -18.24 -18.24 6.89
N PHE A 63 -18.59 -18.97 5.83
CA PHE A 63 -19.09 -18.38 4.58
C PHE A 63 -20.05 -19.34 3.83
N SER A 64 -20.75 -18.84 2.81
CA SER A 64 -21.60 -19.64 1.91
C SER A 64 -21.45 -19.15 0.47
N GLY A 65 -21.22 -20.07 -0.47
CA GLY A 65 -20.99 -19.76 -1.88
C GLY A 65 -19.62 -19.11 -2.13
N LYS A 66 -19.58 -17.77 -2.12
CA LYS A 66 -18.37 -16.99 -2.42
C LYS A 66 -17.98 -16.11 -1.23
N THR A 67 -16.69 -16.07 -0.92
CA THR A 67 -16.13 -15.14 0.06
C THR A 67 -14.85 -14.53 -0.46
N ASN A 68 -14.59 -13.30 -0.03
CA ASN A 68 -13.35 -12.61 -0.27
C ASN A 68 -12.71 -12.27 1.07
N VAL A 69 -11.38 -12.33 1.11
CA VAL A 69 -10.61 -12.02 2.31
C VAL A 69 -9.33 -11.29 1.90
N ARG A 70 -8.83 -10.44 2.80
CA ARG A 70 -7.71 -9.53 2.56
C ARG A 70 -6.57 -9.84 3.51
N PHE A 71 -5.39 -10.04 2.94
CA PHE A 71 -4.17 -10.13 3.72
C PHE A 71 -3.44 -8.78 3.72
N PRO A 72 -2.97 -8.27 4.88
CA PRO A 72 -3.05 -8.87 6.21
C PRO A 72 -4.30 -8.49 7.03
N GLU A 73 -5.15 -7.59 6.52
CA GLU A 73 -6.23 -6.93 7.29
C GLU A 73 -7.18 -7.87 8.02
N ASP A 74 -7.57 -8.99 7.39
CA ASP A 74 -8.52 -9.95 7.97
C ASP A 74 -7.83 -10.99 8.89
N PHE A 75 -6.50 -10.99 8.97
CA PHE A 75 -5.73 -12.06 9.60
C PHE A 75 -5.23 -11.69 10.99
N ASN A 76 -5.21 -12.69 11.87
CA ASN A 76 -4.58 -12.59 13.18
C ASN A 76 -3.13 -13.09 13.11
N LEU A 77 -2.19 -12.33 13.65
CA LEU A 77 -0.81 -12.75 13.83
C LEU A 77 -0.71 -13.85 14.90
N LYS A 78 -0.18 -15.01 14.54
CA LYS A 78 0.12 -16.13 15.46
C LYS A 78 1.57 -16.12 15.96
N LYS A 79 2.52 -15.74 15.10
CA LYS A 79 3.97 -15.77 15.37
C LYS A 79 4.67 -14.67 14.58
N GLY A 80 5.70 -14.06 15.16
CA GLY A 80 6.55 -13.05 14.53
C GLY A 80 6.10 -11.62 14.86
N ASP A 81 6.55 -10.65 14.07
CA ASP A 81 6.06 -9.28 14.10
C ASP A 81 5.07 -9.00 12.96
N SER A 82 4.30 -7.92 13.10
CA SER A 82 3.31 -7.47 12.10
C SER A 82 3.89 -6.63 10.98
N THR A 83 5.22 -6.45 10.92
CA THR A 83 5.84 -5.67 9.85
C THR A 83 5.95 -6.55 8.60
N PHE A 84 5.80 -5.96 7.42
CA PHE A 84 5.95 -6.69 6.16
C PHE A 84 7.14 -6.15 5.41
N LEU A 85 7.97 -7.06 4.89
CA LEU A 85 8.92 -6.71 3.86
C LEU A 85 8.18 -6.68 2.53
N ILE A 86 8.48 -5.69 1.69
CA ILE A 86 7.88 -5.67 0.35
C ILE A 86 8.44 -6.84 -0.44
N LYS A 87 7.56 -7.61 -1.09
CA LYS A 87 7.87 -8.89 -1.74
C LYS A 87 8.33 -9.99 -0.78
N GLU A 88 7.93 -9.90 0.49
CA GLU A 88 8.10 -11.00 1.43
C GLU A 88 7.37 -12.24 0.91
N LYS A 89 8.09 -13.36 0.87
CA LYS A 89 7.55 -14.65 0.43
C LYS A 89 6.95 -15.39 1.60
N PHE A 90 5.80 -15.98 1.35
CA PHE A 90 5.03 -16.79 2.27
C PHE A 90 4.54 -18.05 1.56
N SER A 91 4.19 -19.03 2.37
CA SER A 91 3.39 -20.19 2.02
C SER A 91 1.94 -19.95 2.44
N LEU A 92 1.00 -20.30 1.57
CA LEU A 92 -0.43 -20.30 1.86
C LEU A 92 -0.97 -21.72 1.98
N LEU A 93 -1.80 -21.93 2.99
CA LEU A 93 -2.60 -23.13 3.16
C LEU A 93 -4.07 -22.78 3.35
N PHE A 94 -4.93 -23.48 2.60
CA PHE A 94 -6.38 -23.31 2.65
C PHE A 94 -7.04 -24.58 3.19
N TYR A 95 -7.93 -24.40 4.15
CA TYR A 95 -8.79 -25.46 4.68
C TYR A 95 -10.25 -25.04 4.61
N ILE A 96 -11.13 -25.95 4.19
CA ILE A 96 -12.59 -25.80 4.32
C ILE A 96 -13.11 -26.98 5.12
N ASN A 97 -13.90 -26.71 6.15
CA ASN A 97 -14.45 -27.72 7.05
C ASN A 97 -13.35 -28.66 7.60
N ARG A 98 -12.18 -28.08 7.90
CA ARG A 98 -10.94 -28.76 8.37
C ARG A 98 -10.24 -29.65 7.34
N GLN A 99 -10.72 -29.71 6.10
CA GLN A 99 -10.06 -30.42 5.02
C GLN A 99 -9.15 -29.48 4.25
N LYS A 100 -7.88 -29.89 4.04
CA LYS A 100 -6.92 -29.15 3.23
C LYS A 100 -7.31 -29.26 1.75
N ILE A 101 -7.39 -28.13 1.06
CA ILE A 101 -7.99 -28.05 -0.28
C ILE A 101 -6.94 -27.91 -1.38
N SER A 102 -5.78 -27.35 -1.03
CA SER A 102 -4.69 -27.10 -1.97
C SER A 102 -3.37 -27.66 -1.48
N SER A 103 -2.45 -27.91 -2.39
CA SER A 103 -1.02 -27.91 -2.06
C SER A 103 -0.62 -26.56 -1.47
N THR A 104 0.51 -26.53 -0.79
CA THR A 104 1.08 -25.27 -0.31
C THR A 104 1.37 -24.38 -1.52
N ILE A 105 0.85 -23.15 -1.48
CA ILE A 105 1.00 -22.17 -2.55
C ILE A 105 2.07 -21.18 -2.14
N GLU A 106 3.05 -20.90 -3.01
CA GLU A 106 3.94 -19.77 -2.82
C GLU A 106 3.20 -18.46 -3.10
N TYR A 107 3.29 -17.53 -2.16
CA TYR A 107 2.65 -16.23 -2.19
C TYR A 107 3.70 -15.16 -1.89
N THR A 108 3.71 -14.11 -2.70
CA THR A 108 4.58 -12.96 -2.48
C THR A 108 3.70 -11.79 -2.08
N TYR A 109 3.92 -11.26 -0.88
CA TYR A 109 3.21 -10.08 -0.42
C TYR A 109 3.63 -8.87 -1.25
N VAL A 110 2.65 -8.20 -1.87
CA VAL A 110 2.87 -6.95 -2.61
C VAL A 110 1.94 -5.89 -2.05
N PRO A 111 2.42 -4.70 -1.66
CA PRO A 111 1.55 -3.60 -1.23
C PRO A 111 0.48 -3.32 -2.31
N ASN A 112 -0.79 -3.33 -1.94
CA ASN A 112 -1.92 -3.12 -2.85
C ASN A 112 -2.51 -1.71 -2.64
N PRO A 113 -3.04 -1.02 -3.69
CA PRO A 113 -3.96 0.11 -3.52
C PRO A 113 -5.24 -0.17 -2.70
N LYS A 114 -5.56 -1.41 -2.30
CA LYS A 114 -6.60 -1.75 -1.28
C LYS A 114 -6.03 -2.37 0.00
N GLY A 115 -4.72 -2.60 0.06
CA GLY A 115 -4.00 -3.20 1.18
C GLY A 115 -2.70 -2.42 1.39
N PHE A 116 -2.88 -1.16 1.75
CA PHE A 116 -1.81 -0.18 1.90
C PHE A 116 -0.85 -0.59 3.00
N PHE A 117 0.45 -0.48 2.73
CA PHE A 117 1.42 -0.50 3.82
C PHE A 117 1.47 0.91 4.42
N GLN A 118 0.70 1.12 5.49
CA GLN A 118 0.73 2.35 6.26
C GLN A 118 2.13 2.49 6.87
N LEU A 119 2.81 3.60 6.56
CA LEU A 119 4.12 3.86 7.14
C LEU A 119 3.96 4.42 8.54
N SER A 120 4.73 3.85 9.47
CA SER A 120 4.86 4.35 10.84
C SER A 120 6.05 5.30 10.94
N PRO A 121 5.95 6.38 11.72
CA PRO A 121 7.07 7.28 11.96
C PRO A 121 8.27 6.51 12.54
N LEU A 122 9.48 6.86 12.10
CA LEU A 122 10.69 6.33 12.70
C LEU A 122 10.91 6.96 14.08
N ILE A 123 11.05 6.11 15.10
CA ILE A 123 11.31 6.53 16.49
C ILE A 123 12.71 7.12 16.65
N LYS A 124 13.70 6.54 15.95
CA LYS A 124 15.09 7.00 15.99
C LYS A 124 15.37 7.95 14.83
N PRO A 125 15.95 9.14 15.09
CA PRO A 125 16.42 10.03 14.04
C PRO A 125 17.39 9.32 13.11
N ILE A 126 17.33 9.67 11.84
CA ILE A 126 18.24 9.10 10.84
C ILE A 126 19.58 9.83 10.91
N ASP A 127 20.65 9.05 10.90
CA ASP A 127 22.01 9.54 11.11
C ASP A 127 22.69 9.94 9.79
N PHE A 128 22.01 10.73 8.97
CA PHE A 128 22.60 11.36 7.80
C PHE A 128 22.01 12.76 7.54
N SER A 129 22.88 13.69 7.13
CA SER A 129 22.45 15.04 6.73
C SER A 129 22.00 15.05 5.27
N ILE A 130 20.80 15.58 5.01
CA ILE A 130 20.31 15.86 3.65
C ILE A 130 20.83 17.22 3.18
N ASN A 131 20.71 18.23 4.04
CA ASN A 131 21.12 19.62 3.82
C ASN A 131 21.11 20.36 5.17
N ASN A 132 22.22 21.01 5.55
CA ASN A 132 22.38 21.65 6.86
C ASN A 132 21.45 22.86 7.11
N LYS A 133 20.74 23.34 6.08
CA LYS A 133 19.76 24.43 6.19
C LYS A 133 18.31 23.95 6.33
N GLU A 134 18.07 22.66 6.13
CA GLU A 134 16.74 22.07 6.16
C GLU A 134 16.55 21.33 7.49
N GLU A 135 15.40 21.52 8.12
CA GLU A 135 15.01 20.79 9.33
C GLU A 135 14.14 19.61 8.94
N ILE A 136 14.46 18.40 9.39
CA ILE A 136 13.61 17.22 9.22
C ILE A 136 12.42 17.35 10.17
N ILE A 137 11.21 17.32 9.62
CA ILE A 137 9.95 17.42 10.39
C ILE A 137 9.23 16.08 10.49
N ASP A 138 9.37 15.20 9.50
CA ASP A 138 8.84 13.83 9.57
C ASP A 138 9.77 12.86 8.89
N GLN A 139 9.80 11.64 9.42
CA GLN A 139 10.65 10.57 8.92
C GLN A 139 9.96 9.22 9.03
N TYR A 140 10.03 8.46 7.95
CA TYR A 140 9.44 7.13 7.83
C TYR A 140 10.45 6.22 7.16
N GLY A 141 10.41 4.93 7.49
CA GLY A 141 11.33 3.95 6.91
C GLY A 141 10.68 2.58 6.76
N TRP A 142 11.15 1.84 5.77
CA TRP A 142 10.77 0.45 5.51
C TRP A 142 11.93 -0.27 4.83
N ILE A 143 11.91 -1.59 4.82
CA ILE A 143 12.90 -2.41 4.12
C ILE A 143 12.22 -3.15 2.99
N ASP A 144 12.86 -3.14 1.81
CA ASP A 144 12.44 -3.92 0.66
C ASP A 144 13.65 -4.55 -0.04
N SER A 145 13.40 -5.20 -1.18
CA SER A 145 14.43 -5.88 -1.97
C SER A 145 15.53 -4.95 -2.52
N LEU A 146 15.30 -3.63 -2.57
CA LEU A 146 16.31 -2.66 -3.02
C LEU A 146 17.19 -2.17 -1.86
N GLY A 147 16.73 -2.33 -0.62
CA GLY A 147 17.47 -1.99 0.59
C GLY A 147 16.60 -1.30 1.64
N GLN A 148 17.25 -0.53 2.50
CA GLN A 148 16.56 0.28 3.51
C GLN A 148 16.07 1.57 2.87
N ASN A 149 14.78 1.81 2.90
CA ASN A 149 14.16 2.99 2.33
C ASN A 149 13.83 4.02 3.42
N TYR A 150 13.82 5.30 3.01
CA TYR A 150 13.47 6.43 3.85
C TYR A 150 12.58 7.41 3.09
N PHE A 151 11.49 7.84 3.72
CA PHE A 151 10.72 9.00 3.28
C PHE A 151 10.85 10.12 4.30
N LEU A 152 11.32 11.29 3.84
CA LEU A 152 11.64 12.43 4.69
C LEU A 152 10.88 13.66 4.24
N ARG A 153 10.22 14.29 5.20
CA ARG A 153 9.66 15.62 5.01
C ARG A 153 10.56 16.60 5.74
N THR A 154 11.03 17.62 5.04
CA THR A 154 11.86 18.69 5.62
C THR A 154 11.22 20.04 5.42
N GLN A 155 11.64 21.01 6.22
CA GLN A 155 11.26 22.40 6.05
C GLN A 155 12.48 23.33 5.94
N LEU A 156 12.32 24.37 5.12
CA LEU A 156 13.24 25.49 5.02
C LEU A 156 12.43 26.78 5.04
N THR A 157 12.56 27.56 6.10
CA THR A 157 11.91 28.86 6.21
C THR A 157 12.87 29.96 5.78
N THR A 158 12.41 30.78 4.84
CA THR A 158 13.06 32.04 4.45
C THR A 158 12.17 33.20 4.83
N ASN A 159 12.69 34.43 4.78
CA ASN A 159 11.92 35.64 5.08
C ASN A 159 10.63 35.79 4.24
N LYS A 160 10.57 35.15 3.06
CA LYS A 160 9.46 35.31 2.11
C LYS A 160 8.64 34.05 1.89
N THR A 161 9.19 32.87 2.17
CA THR A 161 8.55 31.60 1.84
C THR A 161 9.01 30.51 2.79
N LYS A 162 8.08 29.67 3.22
CA LYS A 162 8.36 28.39 3.86
C LYS A 162 8.29 27.31 2.79
N TYR A 163 9.37 26.57 2.60
CA TYR A 163 9.45 25.44 1.69
C TYR A 163 9.30 24.15 2.48
N ILE A 164 8.48 23.25 1.98
CA ILE A 164 8.35 21.88 2.48
C ILE A 164 8.92 20.95 1.43
N TYR A 165 9.96 20.19 1.73
CA TYR A 165 10.51 19.20 0.80
C TYR A 165 10.08 17.79 1.18
N PHE A 166 9.92 16.96 0.17
CA PHE A 166 9.61 15.53 0.30
C PHE A 166 10.71 14.76 -0.42
N TYR A 167 11.40 13.90 0.32
CA TYR A 167 12.48 13.08 -0.18
C TYR A 167 12.13 11.61 -0.04
N HIS A 168 12.50 10.81 -1.04
CA HIS A 168 12.56 9.36 -0.95
C HIS A 168 13.99 8.93 -1.24
N PHE A 169 14.62 8.30 -0.25
CA PHE A 169 15.95 7.72 -0.37
C PHE A 169 15.89 6.20 -0.26
N VAL A 170 16.84 5.55 -0.94
CA VAL A 170 17.15 4.13 -0.75
C VAL A 170 18.61 4.04 -0.31
N PHE A 171 18.85 3.40 0.82
CA PHE A 171 20.17 3.06 1.31
C PHE A 171 20.50 1.61 0.94
N THR A 172 21.48 1.44 0.07
CA THR A 172 21.89 0.15 -0.47
C THR A 172 23.40 0.15 -0.70
N ASN A 173 24.07 -0.97 -0.43
CA ASN A 173 25.53 -1.09 -0.58
C ASN A 173 26.32 0.08 0.03
N GLN A 174 25.99 0.45 1.27
CA GLN A 174 26.59 1.58 2.02
C GLN A 174 26.41 2.96 1.36
N THR A 175 25.55 3.07 0.34
CA THR A 175 25.32 4.29 -0.43
C THR A 175 23.88 4.75 -0.27
N LEU A 176 23.68 6.04 0.04
CA LEU A 176 22.37 6.66 0.06
C LEU A 176 22.05 7.23 -1.31
N ILE A 177 21.00 6.71 -1.95
CA ILE A 177 20.58 7.07 -3.29
C ILE A 177 19.25 7.83 -3.22
N LEU A 178 19.22 9.04 -3.78
CA LEU A 178 17.99 9.82 -3.92
C LEU A 178 17.13 9.26 -5.07
N GLN A 179 15.95 8.73 -4.74
CA GLN A 179 14.98 8.27 -5.74
C GLN A 179 14.11 9.43 -6.22
N THR A 180 13.59 10.22 -5.27
CA THR A 180 12.69 11.34 -5.58
C THR A 180 12.94 12.50 -4.65
N LYS A 181 12.91 13.72 -5.22
CA LYS A 181 12.78 14.98 -4.49
C LYS A 181 11.61 15.77 -5.04
N MET A 182 10.77 16.27 -4.15
CA MET A 182 9.72 17.23 -4.46
C MET A 182 9.70 18.35 -3.42
N SER A 183 9.07 19.47 -3.78
CA SER A 183 8.88 20.61 -2.88
C SER A 183 7.48 21.16 -2.96
N ASP A 184 6.96 21.67 -1.86
CA ASP A 184 5.80 22.55 -1.84
C ASP A 184 6.17 23.85 -1.13
N LYS A 185 5.33 24.87 -1.28
CA LYS A 185 5.56 26.19 -0.69
C LYS A 185 4.34 26.69 0.06
N SER A 186 4.59 27.39 1.15
CA SER A 186 3.60 28.11 1.93
C SER A 186 4.13 29.47 2.35
N THR A 187 3.25 30.27 2.97
CA THR A 187 3.66 31.55 3.54
C THR A 187 4.61 31.31 4.73
N PRO A 188 5.53 32.24 5.05
CA PRO A 188 6.48 32.08 6.16
C PRO A 188 5.80 31.80 7.50
N ASN A 189 4.61 32.35 7.70
CA ASN A 189 3.85 32.29 8.95
C ASN A 189 2.95 31.04 9.04
N SER A 190 3.03 30.14 8.06
CA SER A 190 2.31 28.87 8.05
C SER A 190 2.76 28.00 9.21
N VAL A 191 1.90 27.89 10.22
CA VAL A 191 2.14 27.13 11.46
C VAL A 191 1.65 25.69 11.34
N ASN A 192 0.58 25.45 10.59
CA ASN A 192 -0.07 24.15 10.54
C ASN A 192 0.41 23.33 9.35
N HIS A 193 1.18 22.29 9.64
CA HIS A 193 1.68 21.36 8.63
C HIS A 193 1.82 19.95 9.20
N GLU A 194 0.77 19.15 9.03
CA GLU A 194 0.67 17.80 9.61
C GLU A 194 0.59 16.75 8.51
N ILE A 195 1.18 15.57 8.71
CA ILE A 195 0.90 14.38 7.90
C ILE A 195 -0.29 13.66 8.53
N GLN A 196 -1.36 13.54 7.78
CA GLN A 196 -2.55 12.79 8.19
C GLN A 196 -2.39 11.30 7.89
N SER A 197 -1.79 10.98 6.76
CA SER A 197 -1.51 9.61 6.41
C SER A 197 -0.41 9.54 5.37
N ILE A 198 0.42 8.52 5.51
CA ILE A 198 1.43 8.16 4.54
C ILE A 198 1.42 6.65 4.35
N GLN A 199 1.47 6.23 3.10
CA GLN A 199 1.31 4.83 2.75
C GLN A 199 2.02 4.51 1.45
N ILE A 200 2.52 3.29 1.35
CA ILE A 200 2.96 2.71 0.08
C ILE A 200 1.72 2.15 -0.62
N THR A 201 1.49 2.63 -1.84
CA THR A 201 0.27 2.33 -2.61
C THR A 201 0.53 1.36 -3.74
N ASP A 202 1.72 1.38 -4.33
CA ASP A 202 2.13 0.49 -5.42
C ASP A 202 3.67 0.42 -5.51
N LEU A 203 4.18 -0.36 -6.46
CA LEU A 203 5.58 -0.39 -6.91
C LEU A 203 5.65 -0.03 -8.39
N ASN A 204 6.58 0.84 -8.78
CA ASN A 204 6.81 1.12 -10.20
C ASN A 204 7.56 -0.04 -10.90
N GLU A 205 7.78 0.10 -12.22
CA GLU A 205 8.50 -0.89 -13.05
C GLU A 205 9.92 -1.22 -12.54
N ASN A 206 10.54 -0.31 -11.78
CA ASN A 206 11.85 -0.48 -11.17
C ASN A 206 11.79 -1.00 -9.72
N ASN A 207 10.60 -1.44 -9.27
CA ASN A 207 10.31 -1.87 -7.90
C ASN A 207 10.50 -0.78 -6.83
N ILE A 208 10.47 0.49 -7.21
CA ILE A 208 10.52 1.61 -6.26
C ILE A 208 9.09 1.86 -5.76
N ALA A 209 8.94 1.96 -4.44
CA ALA A 209 7.66 2.21 -3.79
C ALA A 209 7.03 3.55 -4.21
N GLU A 210 5.78 3.51 -4.67
CA GLU A 210 4.94 4.67 -4.83
C GLU A 210 4.37 5.08 -3.47
N ILE A 211 4.75 6.27 -3.01
CA ILE A 211 4.36 6.77 -1.69
C ILE A 211 3.29 7.83 -1.89
N SER A 212 2.13 7.57 -1.31
CA SER A 212 1.08 8.55 -1.18
C SER A 212 1.15 9.19 0.20
N CYS A 213 1.30 10.51 0.22
CA CYS A 213 1.35 11.32 1.43
C CYS A 213 0.21 12.34 1.40
N ALA A 214 -0.73 12.23 2.34
CA ALA A 214 -1.77 13.22 2.60
C ALA A 214 -1.32 14.13 3.75
N TYR A 215 -1.29 15.43 3.50
CA TYR A 215 -0.80 16.42 4.45
C TYR A 215 -1.59 17.72 4.39
N PHE A 216 -1.55 18.48 5.47
CA PHE A 216 -2.12 19.83 5.52
C PHE A 216 -1.04 20.90 5.39
N ILE A 217 -1.41 22.02 4.78
CA ILE A 217 -0.73 23.31 4.89
C ILE A 217 -1.83 24.36 5.05
N ASP A 218 -1.85 25.07 6.18
CA ASP A 218 -2.82 26.15 6.47
C ASP A 218 -4.27 25.74 6.11
N ASP A 219 -4.71 24.59 6.64
CA ASP A 219 -6.04 23.99 6.45
C ASP A 219 -6.35 23.47 5.04
N ILE A 220 -5.40 23.56 4.10
CA ILE A 220 -5.51 22.97 2.77
C ILE A 220 -4.92 21.55 2.79
N CYS A 221 -5.78 20.55 2.62
CA CYS A 221 -5.35 19.18 2.40
C CYS A 221 -4.72 19.03 1.02
N LYS A 222 -3.54 18.43 0.97
CA LYS A 222 -2.78 18.16 -0.25
C LYS A 222 -2.39 16.69 -0.27
N ILE A 223 -2.31 16.12 -1.47
CA ILE A 223 -1.83 14.76 -1.68
C ILE A 223 -0.63 14.81 -2.62
N VAL A 224 0.42 14.12 -2.23
CA VAL A 224 1.64 13.94 -3.00
C VAL A 224 1.77 12.47 -3.36
N LEU A 225 1.98 12.19 -4.65
CA LEU A 225 2.47 10.90 -5.15
C LEU A 225 3.92 11.09 -5.57
N THR A 226 4.84 10.48 -4.84
CA THR A 226 6.28 10.77 -4.95
C THR A 226 6.90 10.24 -6.23
N THR A 227 6.68 8.98 -6.58
CA THR A 227 7.34 8.29 -7.71
C THR A 227 7.04 8.93 -9.06
N ASP A 228 5.81 9.41 -9.25
CA ASP A 228 5.39 10.09 -10.48
C ASP A 228 5.79 11.57 -10.53
N LYS A 229 6.41 12.10 -9.47
CA LYS A 229 6.65 13.54 -9.24
C LYS A 229 5.39 14.40 -9.40
N LYS A 230 4.20 13.82 -9.18
CA LYS A 230 2.91 14.49 -9.36
C LYS A 230 2.37 14.98 -8.02
N LYS A 231 1.83 16.21 -8.04
CA LYS A 231 1.16 16.83 -6.90
C LYS A 231 -0.32 16.96 -7.21
N TYR A 232 -1.15 16.56 -6.26
CA TYR A 232 -2.59 16.68 -6.37
C TYR A 232 -3.13 17.51 -5.22
N TYR A 233 -4.10 18.35 -5.53
CA TYR A 233 -4.71 19.26 -4.57
C TYR A 233 -6.13 18.78 -4.31
N ILE A 234 -6.44 18.48 -3.06
CA ILE A 234 -7.79 18.25 -2.59
C ILE A 234 -8.29 19.58 -2.01
N ARG A 235 -9.05 20.35 -2.80
CA ARG A 235 -9.69 21.55 -2.27
C ARG A 235 -10.98 21.14 -1.57
N LYS A 236 -11.04 21.32 -0.25
CA LYS A 236 -12.29 21.26 0.52
C LYS A 236 -12.97 22.62 0.35
N ASN A 237 -14.07 22.67 -0.39
CA ASN A 237 -14.83 23.90 -0.55
C ASN A 237 -15.67 24.16 0.71
N LYS A 238 -16.08 25.42 0.99
CA LYS A 238 -16.90 25.81 2.18
C LYS A 238 -18.19 25.01 2.38
N LYS A 239 -18.62 24.21 1.39
CA LYS A 239 -19.78 23.31 1.41
C LYS A 239 -19.42 21.83 1.64
N ASN A 240 -18.24 21.51 2.18
CA ASN A 240 -17.71 20.15 2.31
C ASN A 240 -17.58 19.35 0.98
N LYS A 241 -17.74 19.98 -0.19
CA LYS A 241 -17.46 19.33 -1.47
C LYS A 241 -15.97 19.28 -1.72
N ILE A 242 -15.44 18.07 -1.83
CA ILE A 242 -14.07 17.78 -2.26
C ILE A 242 -13.99 17.94 -3.79
N SER A 243 -13.11 18.81 -4.28
CA SER A 243 -12.77 18.91 -5.70
C SER A 243 -11.29 18.59 -5.90
N ILE A 244 -11.00 17.66 -6.81
CA ILE A 244 -9.65 17.22 -7.16
C ILE A 244 -9.21 17.99 -8.42
N GLY A 245 -8.02 18.58 -8.38
CA GLY A 245 -7.41 19.23 -9.55
C GLY A 245 -7.17 18.24 -10.70
N THR A 246 -7.45 18.66 -11.93
CA THR A 246 -7.31 17.86 -13.15
C THR A 246 -5.85 17.41 -13.34
N ASN A 247 -5.55 16.12 -13.12
CA ASN A 247 -4.40 15.38 -13.69
C ASN A 247 -4.24 13.94 -13.16
N LEU A 248 -5.13 13.43 -12.30
CA LEU A 248 -5.14 12.01 -11.95
C LEU A 248 -5.59 11.20 -13.17
N LYS A 249 -4.76 10.24 -13.60
CA LYS A 249 -5.31 9.06 -14.27
C LYS A 249 -6.31 8.46 -13.29
N ASN A 250 -7.55 8.28 -13.75
CA ASN A 250 -8.67 7.77 -12.97
C ASN A 250 -8.40 6.33 -12.50
N GLU A 251 -7.60 6.14 -11.46
CA GLU A 251 -7.71 4.96 -10.62
C GLU A 251 -8.82 5.23 -9.61
N GLY A 252 -10.07 5.07 -10.09
CA GLY A 252 -11.27 5.44 -9.35
C GLY A 252 -11.39 4.75 -7.99
N GLU A 253 -10.74 3.61 -7.80
CA GLU A 253 -10.74 2.88 -6.52
C GLU A 253 -9.83 3.54 -5.47
N PHE A 254 -8.61 3.93 -5.85
CA PHE A 254 -7.68 4.65 -4.98
C PHE A 254 -8.26 6.02 -4.54
N MET A 255 -8.90 6.72 -5.48
CA MET A 255 -9.53 8.01 -5.21
C MET A 255 -10.77 7.88 -4.32
N ARG A 256 -11.61 6.85 -4.52
CA ARG A 256 -12.76 6.58 -3.64
C ARG A 256 -12.31 6.24 -2.22
N PHE A 257 -11.21 5.50 -2.06
CA PHE A 257 -10.65 5.19 -0.76
C PHE A 257 -10.11 6.43 -0.03
N LEU A 258 -9.31 7.27 -0.72
CA LEU A 258 -8.80 8.52 -0.17
C LEU A 258 -9.92 9.47 0.27
N ILE A 259 -10.97 9.60 -0.54
CA ILE A 259 -12.16 10.38 -0.20
C ILE A 259 -12.85 9.80 1.04
N ASN A 260 -13.08 8.48 1.08
CA ASN A 260 -13.69 7.83 2.25
C ASN A 260 -12.88 8.09 3.52
N LYS A 261 -11.55 7.86 3.52
CA LYS A 261 -10.69 8.04 4.71
C LYS A 261 -10.71 9.48 5.23
N ILE A 262 -10.72 10.47 4.33
CA ILE A 262 -10.84 11.89 4.70
C ILE A 262 -12.22 12.19 5.30
N GLU A 263 -13.29 11.61 4.75
CA GLU A 263 -14.65 11.79 5.27
C GLU A 263 -14.83 11.17 6.67
N THR A 264 -14.28 9.97 6.93
CA THR A 264 -14.36 9.33 8.25
C THR A 264 -13.60 10.09 9.34
N ASN A 265 -12.42 10.64 9.04
CA ASN A 265 -11.63 11.40 10.02
C ASN A 265 -12.26 12.76 10.39
N ASN A 266 -13.23 13.26 9.63
CA ASN A 266 -13.96 14.50 9.96
C ASN A 266 -15.24 14.25 10.78
N GLN A 267 -15.56 12.98 11.09
CA GLN A 267 -16.75 12.58 11.86
C GLN A 267 -16.41 12.11 13.29
N GLN A 268 -15.14 12.13 13.67
CA GLN A 268 -14.64 11.95 15.04
C GLN A 268 -14.27 13.31 15.63
#